data_AF-A0A960JP33-F1
#
_entry.id   AF-A0A960JP33-F1
#
_cell.length_a   1.000
_cell.length_b   1.000
_cell.length_c   1.000
_cell.angle_alpha   90.00
_cell.angle_beta   90.00
_cell.angle_gamma   90.00
#
_symmetry.space_group_name_H-M   'P 1'
#
loop_
_entity.id
_entity.type
_entity.pdbx_description
1 polymer ?
#
loop_
_entity_poly.entity_id
_entity_poly.type
_entity_poly.pdbx_seq_one_letter_code
_entity_poly.pdbx_strand_id
1 'polypeptide(L)'
;DEAFAGIDEEMRGKLMGLTVAFDLDVILTGHELWGAYGEVPSVAVHDLLRRPPAEGVSVVSLRWDGHDLIEDENLAGTAAGSVPQRPPSEGLFAADSNRP
;
A
#
# COMPACT_ATOMS: atom_id res chain seq x y z
N ASP A 1 10.64 -5.26 2.05
CA ASP A 1 9.92 -4.79 3.24
C ASP A 1 10.65 -3.57 3.77
N GLU A 2 9.94 -2.50 4.12
CA GLU A 2 10.50 -1.18 4.47
C GLU A 2 11.55 -0.67 3.47
N ALA A 3 11.19 -0.69 2.19
CA ALA A 3 12.10 -0.30 1.13
C ALA A 3 12.57 1.16 1.31
N PHE A 4 13.88 1.37 1.19
CA PHE A 4 14.52 2.68 1.22
C PHE A 4 14.29 3.50 2.50
N ALA A 5 13.98 2.84 3.63
CA ALA A 5 13.94 3.51 4.93
C ALA A 5 15.29 4.21 5.24
N GLY A 6 15.23 5.48 5.61
CA GLY A 6 16.42 6.29 5.93
C GLY A 6 17.21 6.79 4.71
N ILE A 7 16.73 6.55 3.49
CA ILE A 7 17.29 7.12 2.24
C ILE A 7 16.54 8.41 1.91
N ASP A 8 17.27 9.42 1.44
CA ASP A 8 16.69 10.68 1.00
C ASP A 8 15.87 10.55 -0.32
N GLU A 9 15.09 11.58 -0.60
CA GLU A 9 14.14 11.59 -1.73
C GLU A 9 14.83 11.46 -3.10
N GLU A 10 15.98 12.10 -3.30
CA GLU A 10 16.69 12.07 -4.57
C GLU A 10 17.27 10.66 -4.83
N MET A 11 17.86 10.06 -3.80
CA MET A 11 18.41 8.71 -3.92
C MET A 11 17.29 7.66 -4.09
N ARG A 12 16.14 7.84 -3.43
CA ARG A 12 14.95 6.99 -3.66
C ARG A 12 14.50 7.01 -5.12
N GLY A 13 14.40 8.20 -5.74
CA GLY A 13 14.07 8.34 -7.16
C GLY A 13 15.02 7.55 -8.07
N LYS A 14 16.34 7.65 -7.83
CA LYS A 14 17.35 6.89 -8.59
C LYS A 14 17.19 5.38 -8.43
N LEU A 15 16.96 4.90 -7.21
CA LEU A 15 16.77 3.47 -6.95
C LEU A 15 15.47 2.94 -7.57
N MET A 16 14.40 3.75 -7.57
CA MET A 16 13.17 3.45 -8.30
C MET A 16 13.40 3.41 -9.82
N GLY A 17 14.21 4.32 -10.37
CA GLY A 17 14.60 4.26 -11.78
C GLY A 17 15.33 2.97 -12.17
N LEU A 18 16.10 2.38 -11.26
CA LEU A 18 16.76 1.08 -11.50
C LEU A 18 15.76 -0.06 -11.62
N THR A 19 14.61 -0.02 -10.92
CA THR A 19 13.60 -1.08 -11.05
C THR A 19 13.00 -1.09 -12.46
N VAL A 20 12.81 0.09 -13.05
CA VAL A 20 12.39 0.25 -14.46
C VAL A 20 13.50 -0.19 -15.40
N ALA A 21 14.75 0.24 -15.19
CA ALA A 21 15.86 -0.09 -16.06
C ALA A 21 16.16 -1.60 -16.14
N PHE A 22 15.85 -2.33 -15.06
CA PHE A 22 16.00 -3.79 -14.99
C PHE A 22 14.72 -4.56 -15.30
N ASP A 23 13.63 -3.88 -15.69
CA ASP A 23 12.34 -4.51 -16.02
C ASP A 23 11.82 -5.40 -14.89
N LEU A 24 11.84 -4.87 -13.66
CA LEU A 24 11.44 -5.61 -12.46
C LEU A 24 9.99 -5.33 -12.07
N ASP A 25 9.24 -6.38 -11.82
CA ASP A 25 7.97 -6.31 -11.11
C ASP A 25 8.24 -6.25 -9.60
N VAL A 26 7.99 -5.09 -8.98
CA VAL A 26 8.25 -4.87 -7.55
C VAL A 26 6.98 -4.59 -6.77
N ILE A 27 6.89 -5.16 -5.56
CA ILE A 27 5.95 -4.74 -4.53
C ILE A 27 6.79 -4.22 -3.37
N LEU A 28 6.58 -2.95 -3.03
CA LEU A 28 7.32 -2.27 -1.98
C LEU A 28 6.36 -1.90 -0.86
N THR A 29 6.87 -1.93 0.37
CA THR A 29 6.15 -1.52 1.57
C THR A 29 6.97 -0.44 2.28
N GLY A 30 6.28 0.50 2.90
CA GLY A 30 6.87 1.60 3.65
C GLY A 30 5.87 2.17 4.65
N HIS A 31 6.38 2.90 5.63
CA HIS A 31 5.55 3.57 6.65
C HIS A 31 5.04 4.95 6.20
N GLU A 32 5.72 5.55 5.23
CA GLU A 32 5.37 6.83 4.61
C GLU A 32 4.85 6.61 3.19
N LEU A 33 4.02 7.53 2.71
CA LEU A 33 3.56 7.57 1.33
C LEU A 33 4.66 8.14 0.42
N TRP A 34 5.16 7.34 -0.52
CA TRP A 34 6.16 7.75 -1.52
C TRP A 34 6.02 6.90 -2.80
N GLY A 35 6.82 7.21 -3.82
CA GLY A 35 6.85 6.48 -5.10
C GLY A 35 6.50 7.33 -6.33
N ALA A 36 6.07 8.57 -6.12
CA ALA A 36 5.80 9.56 -7.16
C ALA A 36 7.10 10.25 -7.62
N TYR A 37 7.92 9.51 -8.36
CA TYR A 37 9.22 9.97 -8.86
C TYR A 37 9.19 10.12 -10.39
N GLY A 38 9.89 11.12 -10.92
CA GLY A 38 9.99 11.33 -12.38
C GLY A 38 10.76 10.21 -13.11
N GLU A 39 11.54 9.42 -12.37
CA GLU A 39 12.29 8.28 -12.85
C GLU A 39 11.41 7.05 -13.19
N VAL A 40 10.15 7.04 -12.75
CA VAL A 40 9.20 5.93 -12.99
C VAL A 40 7.97 6.39 -13.77
N PRO A 41 7.52 5.62 -14.78
CA PRO A 41 6.43 6.05 -15.66
C PRO A 41 5.05 5.96 -15.00
N SER A 42 4.85 5.02 -14.08
CA SER A 42 3.62 4.91 -13.30
C SER A 42 3.84 4.04 -12.06
N VAL A 43 3.14 4.35 -10.98
CA VAL A 43 3.16 3.57 -9.73
C VAL A 43 1.76 3.52 -9.13
N ALA A 44 1.34 2.32 -8.74
CA ALA A 44 0.19 2.09 -7.88
C ALA A 44 0.60 2.27 -6.42
N VAL A 45 -0.07 3.15 -5.68
CA VAL A 45 0.19 3.40 -4.27
C VAL A 45 -1.08 3.15 -3.47
N HIS A 46 -0.98 2.33 -2.42
CA HIS A 46 -2.09 2.02 -1.52
C HIS A 46 -1.74 2.45 -0.10
N ASP A 47 -2.44 3.48 0.40
CA ASP A 47 -2.34 3.89 1.80
C ASP A 47 -3.31 3.06 2.64
N LEU A 48 -2.78 2.40 3.68
CA LEU A 48 -3.49 1.44 4.50
C LEU A 48 -3.66 1.98 5.91
N LEU A 49 -4.88 2.39 6.26
CA LEU A 49 -5.20 2.93 7.57
C LEU A 49 -5.94 1.92 8.43
N ARG A 50 -5.38 1.66 9.62
CA ARG A 50 -6.04 0.89 10.69
C ARG A 50 -6.48 1.82 11.81
N ARG A 51 -7.76 1.73 12.20
CA ARG A 51 -8.31 2.47 13.34
C ARG A 51 -8.94 1.53 14.37
N PRO A 52 -8.21 1.10 15.39
CA PRO A 52 -8.78 0.39 16.54
C PRO A 52 -9.85 1.26 17.24
N PRO A 53 -10.93 0.67 17.81
CA PRO A 53 -11.23 -0.75 17.87
C PRO A 53 -12.04 -1.27 16.67
N ALA A 54 -12.40 -0.42 15.69
CA ALA A 54 -13.14 -0.85 14.50
C ALA A 54 -12.39 -2.00 13.84
N GLU A 55 -13.06 -2.94 13.16
CA GLU A 55 -12.40 -4.05 12.44
C GLU A 55 -12.07 -3.67 10.99
N GLY A 56 -11.05 -4.28 10.40
CA GLY A 56 -10.68 -4.08 8.98
C GLY A 56 -9.68 -2.94 8.70
N VAL A 57 -9.25 -2.82 7.45
CA VAL A 57 -8.28 -1.80 6.99
C VAL A 57 -8.97 -0.93 5.95
N SER A 58 -8.86 0.39 6.09
CA SER A 58 -9.27 1.32 5.05
C SER A 58 -8.14 1.44 4.04
N VAL A 59 -8.47 1.43 2.75
CA VAL A 59 -7.51 1.55 1.66
C VAL A 59 -7.83 2.80 0.86
N VAL A 60 -6.87 3.72 0.74
CA VAL A 60 -6.90 4.79 -0.25
C VAL A 60 -5.96 4.39 -1.37
N SER A 61 -6.47 4.41 -2.61
CA SER A 61 -5.68 4.01 -3.77
C SER A 61 -5.36 5.23 -4.63
N LEU A 62 -4.08 5.39 -4.92
CA LEU A 62 -3.54 6.48 -5.71
C LEU A 62 -2.74 5.89 -6.87
N ARG A 63 -2.68 6.63 -7.96
CA ARG A 63 -1.86 6.31 -9.12
C ARG A 63 -0.97 7.50 -9.43
N TRP A 64 0.32 7.25 -9.48
CA TRP A 64 1.27 8.12 -10.15
C TRP A 64 1.20 7.85 -11.64
N ASP A 65 1.01 8.88 -12.46
CA ASP A 65 0.92 8.75 -13.92
C ASP A 65 2.19 9.21 -14.67
N GLY A 66 3.28 9.44 -13.95
CA GLY A 66 4.52 10.00 -14.47
C GLY A 66 4.65 11.51 -14.23
N HIS A 67 3.55 12.19 -13.85
CA HIS A 67 3.52 13.64 -13.65
C HIS A 67 2.77 14.07 -12.41
N ASP A 68 1.61 13.47 -12.14
CA ASP A 68 0.74 13.79 -11.02
C ASP A 68 0.37 12.53 -10.24
N LEU A 69 0.23 12.68 -8.91
CA LEU A 69 -0.33 11.66 -8.04
C LEU A 69 -1.82 11.92 -7.90
N ILE A 70 -2.63 11.02 -8.44
CA ILE A 70 -4.09 11.15 -8.47
C ILE A 70 -4.76 10.01 -7.71
N GLU A 71 -5.88 10.29 -7.06
CA GLU A 71 -6.71 9.23 -6.48
C GLU A 71 -7.33 8.39 -7.60
N ASP A 72 -7.25 7.07 -7.46
CA ASP A 72 -7.78 6.11 -8.42
C ASP A 72 -8.64 5.07 -7.69
N GLU A 73 -9.93 5.35 -7.59
CA GLU A 73 -10.91 4.47 -6.94
C GLU A 73 -11.05 3.11 -7.64
N ASN A 74 -10.67 3.01 -8.93
CA ASN A 74 -10.72 1.75 -9.65
C ASN A 74 -9.56 0.82 -9.25
N LEU A 75 -8.43 1.39 -8.83
CA LEU A 75 -7.25 0.67 -8.37
C LEU A 75 -7.49 -0.02 -7.01
N ALA A 76 -8.37 0.55 -6.18
CA ALA A 76 -8.85 -0.08 -4.95
C ALA A 76 -9.67 -1.36 -5.21
N GLY A 77 -10.00 -1.64 -6.48
CA GLY A 77 -10.51 -2.91 -6.97
C GLY A 77 -11.65 -3.45 -6.14
N THR A 78 -12.83 -2.81 -6.15
CA THR A 78 -14.09 -3.39 -5.64
C THR A 78 -13.96 -4.27 -4.36
N ALA A 79 -13.20 -3.84 -3.35
CA ALA A 79 -13.39 -4.36 -2.00
C ALA A 79 -14.79 -3.99 -1.45
N ALA A 80 -15.53 -3.14 -2.18
CA ALA A 80 -16.96 -2.87 -2.03
C ALA A 80 -17.87 -4.05 -2.45
N GLY A 81 -17.33 -5.14 -3.01
CA GLY A 81 -17.98 -6.43 -2.96
C GLY A 81 -17.90 -6.95 -1.54
N SER A 82 -18.77 -6.43 -0.66
CA SER A 82 -19.00 -6.84 0.72
C SER A 82 -18.31 -8.16 1.08
N VAL A 83 -17.09 -8.08 1.63
CA VAL A 83 -16.59 -9.17 2.45
C VAL A 83 -17.69 -9.37 3.50
N PRO A 84 -18.33 -10.55 3.61
CA PRO A 84 -19.23 -10.77 4.71
C PRO A 84 -18.41 -10.47 5.96
N GLN A 85 -18.81 -9.44 6.73
CA GLN A 85 -18.23 -9.17 8.04
C GLN A 85 -18.46 -10.44 8.86
N ARG A 86 -17.49 -11.35 8.80
CA ARG A 86 -17.46 -12.52 9.66
C ARG A 86 -17.38 -11.96 11.07
N PRO A 87 -18.22 -12.42 12.01
CA PRO A 87 -18.22 -11.87 13.36
C PRO A 87 -16.79 -11.88 13.93
N PRO A 88 -16.43 -10.88 14.75
CA PRO A 88 -15.12 -10.68 15.37
C PRO A 88 -14.44 -11.95 15.92
N SER A 89 -15.27 -12.90 16.37
CA SER A 89 -14.87 -14.11 17.06
C SER A 89 -14.29 -15.22 16.19
N GLU A 90 -14.35 -15.13 14.85
CA GLU A 90 -13.96 -16.24 13.95
C GLU A 90 -12.88 -15.86 12.91
N GLY A 91 -12.19 -14.73 13.10
CA GLY A 91 -11.07 -14.32 12.27
C GLY A 91 -9.73 -14.94 12.67
N LEU A 92 -8.76 -14.94 11.74
CA LEU A 92 -7.36 -15.33 11.99
C LEU A 92 -6.70 -14.50 13.12
N PHE A 93 -7.28 -13.34 13.44
CA PHE A 93 -6.86 -12.43 14.50
C PHE A 93 -7.83 -12.39 15.69
N ALA A 94 -8.80 -13.31 15.76
CA ALA A 94 -9.72 -13.38 16.89
C ALA A 94 -8.91 -13.63 18.18
N ALA A 95 -9.15 -12.80 19.19
CA ALA A 95 -8.57 -13.01 20.51
C ALA A 95 -9.18 -14.29 21.08
N ASP A 96 -8.38 -15.36 21.04
CA ASP A 96 -8.70 -16.64 21.66
C ASP A 96 -8.80 -16.40 23.17
N SER A 97 -10.03 -16.15 23.65
CA SER A 97 -10.33 -15.83 25.05
C SER A 97 -10.12 -17.04 25.97
N ASN A 98 -9.56 -18.13 25.45
CA ASN A 98 -9.32 -19.40 26.12
C ASN A 98 -7.88 -19.91 25.90
N ARG A 99 -6.88 -19.04 26.00
CA ARG A 99 -5.52 -19.46 26.38
C ARG A 99 -5.33 -19.30 27.89
N PRO A 100 -4.81 -20.31 28.59
CA PRO A 100 -4.60 -20.28 30.04
C PRO A 100 -3.55 -19.23 30.46
#